data_AF-A0A1N7KQM0-F1
#
_entry.id   AF-A0A1N7KQM0-F1
#
_cell.length_a   1.000
_cell.length_b   1.000
_cell.length_c   1.000
_cell.angle_alpha   90.00
_cell.angle_beta   90.00
_cell.angle_gamma   90.00
#
_symmetry.space_group_name_H-M   'P 1'
#
loop_
_entity.id
_entity.type
_entity.pdbx_description
1 polymer ?
#
loop_
_entity_poly.entity_id
_entity_poly.type
_entity_poly.pdbx_seq_one_letter_code
_entity_poly.pdbx_strand_id
1 'polypeptide(L)' 'MKKHLTAAIFALAIIISANMGIFQITGQNSTEDYSWGGTFNTSSKEKTASITMRLSYSVK' A
#
# COMPACT_ATOMS: atom_id res chain seq x y z
N MET A 1 19.28 29.96 -24.26
CA MET A 1 18.58 28.65 -24.20
C MET A 1 19.32 27.78 -23.18
N LYS A 2 18.62 27.11 -22.25
CA LYS A 2 19.10 26.34 -21.07
C LYS A 2 18.77 26.97 -19.71
N LYS A 3 17.49 27.16 -19.40
CA LYS A 3 17.00 27.26 -18.00
C LYS A 3 15.66 26.53 -17.77
N HIS A 4 15.19 25.72 -18.72
CA HIS A 4 13.99 24.88 -18.58
C HIS A 4 14.31 23.42 -18.20
N LEU A 5 15.57 23.09 -17.89
CA LEU A 5 16.05 21.71 -17.72
C LEU A 5 16.04 21.20 -16.27
N THR A 6 15.27 21.80 -15.36
CA THR A 6 15.30 21.40 -13.93
C THR A 6 14.01 20.75 -13.42
N ALA A 7 12.88 20.88 -14.14
CA ALA A 7 11.60 20.29 -13.72
C ALA A 7 11.40 18.82 -14.18
N ALA A 8 12.25 18.31 -15.07
CA ALA A 8 11.99 17.08 -15.81
C ALA A 8 12.66 15.81 -15.25
N ILE A 9 13.45 15.88 -14.17
CA ILE A 9 14.16 14.69 -13.63
C ILE A 9 13.54 14.19 -12.31
N PHE A 10 12.89 15.05 -11.52
CA PHE A 10 12.31 14.65 -10.24
C PHE A 10 10.85 14.18 -10.28
N ALA A 11 10.13 14.42 -11.39
CA ALA A 11 8.70 14.13 -11.53
C ALA A 11 8.35 12.86 -12.32
N LEU A 12 9.34 12.05 -12.73
CA LEU A 12 9.20 11.17 -13.89
C LEU A 12 9.24 9.66 -13.62
N ALA A 13 9.04 9.23 -12.38
CA ALA A 13 8.52 7.88 -12.13
C ALA A 13 7.00 7.92 -12.35
N ILE A 14 6.56 7.72 -13.60
CA ILE A 14 5.13 7.68 -13.94
C ILE A 14 4.57 6.37 -13.38
N ILE A 15 3.61 6.44 -12.46
CA ILE A 15 2.85 5.27 -12.03
C ILE A 15 2.10 4.75 -13.26
N ILE A 16 2.51 3.58 -13.74
CA ILE A 16 1.86 2.87 -14.84
C ILE A 16 0.59 2.19 -14.32
N SER A 17 0.66 1.60 -13.12
CA SER A 17 -0.48 0.93 -12.50
C SER A 17 -0.35 0.91 -10.98
N ALA A 18 -1.47 1.07 -10.29
CA ALA A 18 -1.61 0.81 -8.88
C ALA A 18 -2.71 -0.22 -8.67
N ASN A 19 -2.37 -1.36 -8.09
CA ASN A 19 -3.32 -2.41 -7.76
C ASN A 19 -3.32 -2.63 -6.25
N MET A 20 -4.51 -2.52 -5.66
CA MET A 20 -4.73 -2.87 -4.27
C MET A 20 -4.99 -4.37 -4.18
N GLY A 21 -4.18 -5.05 -3.38
CA GLY A 21 -4.35 -6.43 -3.05
C GLY A 21 -5.24 -6.59 -1.82
N ILE A 22 -4.80 -7.47 -0.91
CA ILE A 22 -5.60 -7.85 0.26
C ILE A 22 -5.64 -6.71 1.27
N PHE A 23 -6.85 -6.38 1.72
CA PHE A 23 -7.14 -5.51 2.86
C PHE A 23 -7.52 -6.36 4.06
N GLN A 24 -6.78 -6.23 5.16
CA GLN A 24 -6.95 -7.04 6.37
C GLN A 24 -7.00 -6.17 7.61
N ILE A 25 -7.79 -6.58 8.58
CA ILE A 25 -7.86 -5.96 9.90
C ILE A 25 -7.72 -7.08 10.93
N THR A 26 -6.73 -6.99 11.80
CA THR A 26 -6.50 -7.96 12.87
C THR A 26 -6.36 -7.28 14.23
N GLY A 27 -6.52 -8.02 15.33
CA GLY A 27 -6.19 -7.55 16.67
C GLY A 27 -4.72 -7.15 16.79
N GLN A 28 -4.42 -6.04 17.47
CA GLN A 28 -3.03 -5.68 17.77
C GLN A 28 -2.35 -6.75 18.63
N ASN A 29 -1.09 -7.07 18.31
CA ASN A 29 -0.29 -8.11 18.98
C ASN A 29 -1.00 -9.47 19.10
N SER A 30 -1.92 -9.76 18.17
CA SER A 30 -2.65 -11.02 18.13
C SER A 30 -1.97 -12.03 17.21
N THR A 31 -2.31 -13.30 17.39
CA THR A 31 -1.95 -14.40 16.49
C THR A 31 -3.12 -14.74 15.57
N GLU A 32 -3.92 -13.74 15.18
CA GLU A 32 -5.01 -13.94 14.21
C GLU A 32 -4.45 -14.30 12.84
N ASP A 33 -5.04 -15.32 12.21
CA ASP A 33 -4.62 -15.76 10.89
C ASP A 33 -5.04 -14.77 9.80
N TYR A 34 -4.17 -14.60 8.81
CA TYR A 34 -4.48 -13.84 7.60
C TYR A 34 -5.41 -14.66 6.71
N SER A 35 -6.69 -14.29 6.63
CA SER A 35 -7.71 -15.04 5.88
C SER A 35 -8.66 -14.10 5.12
N TRP A 36 -9.17 -14.55 3.97
CA TRP A 36 -10.10 -13.76 3.15
C TRP A 36 -11.44 -13.51 3.87
N GLY A 37 -11.89 -14.48 4.69
CA GLY A 37 -13.10 -14.34 5.52
C GLY A 37 -12.89 -13.52 6.80
N GLY A 38 -11.64 -13.15 7.12
CA GLY A 38 -11.28 -12.49 8.36
C GLY A 38 -11.37 -13.41 9.58
N THR A 39 -11.20 -12.81 10.75
CA THR A 39 -11.30 -13.49 12.04
C THR A 39 -12.35 -12.78 12.89
N PHE A 40 -13.29 -13.53 13.48
CA PHE A 40 -14.31 -12.97 14.37
C PHE A 40 -13.71 -12.67 15.75
N ASN A 41 -12.97 -11.56 15.85
CA ASN A 41 -12.40 -11.08 17.10
C ASN A 41 -13.15 -9.84 17.61
N THR A 42 -13.92 -10.03 18.67
CA THR A 42 -14.66 -8.98 19.41
C THR A 42 -13.95 -8.54 20.69
N SER A 43 -12.85 -9.19 21.06
CA SER A 43 -12.14 -8.97 22.33
C SER A 43 -11.08 -7.86 22.24
N SER A 44 -10.38 -7.75 21.11
CA SER A 44 -9.38 -6.70 20.91
C SER A 44 -10.07 -5.39 20.53
N LYS A 45 -9.95 -4.40 21.42
CA LYS A 45 -10.43 -3.04 21.17
C LYS A 45 -9.60 -2.31 20.11
N GLU A 46 -8.27 -2.47 20.18
CA GLU A 46 -7.33 -1.89 19.22
C GLU A 46 -7.02 -2.89 18.11
N LYS A 47 -6.95 -2.39 16.87
CA LYS A 47 -6.77 -3.20 15.66
C LYS A 47 -5.65 -2.66 14.78
N THR A 48 -5.02 -3.52 14.00
CA THR A 48 -4.05 -3.19 12.95
C THR A 48 -4.71 -3.41 11.60
N ALA A 49 -4.74 -2.38 10.75
CA ALA A 49 -5.16 -2.50 9.36
C ALA A 49 -3.93 -2.66 8.44
N SER A 50 -3.96 -3.66 7.58
CA SER A 50 -2.91 -3.98 6.62
C SER A 50 -3.47 -3.93 5.20
N ILE A 51 -2.80 -3.19 4.32
CA ILE A 51 -3.14 -3.12 2.89
C ILE A 51 -1.91 -3.49 2.08
N THR A 52 -2.04 -4.49 1.20
CA THR A 52 -0.98 -4.79 0.24
C THR A 52 -1.21 -3.99 -1.04
N MET A 53 -0.19 -3.25 -1.48
CA MET A 53 -0.25 -2.46 -2.72
C MET A 53 0.84 -2.94 -3.68
N ARG A 54 0.48 -3.10 -4.96
CA ARG A 54 1.43 -3.28 -6.05
C ARG A 54 1.43 -2.04 -6.92
N LEU A 55 2.56 -1.34 -6.94
CA LEU A 55 2.76 -0.13 -7.72
C LEU A 55 3.81 -0.42 -8.81
N SER A 56 3.47 -0.16 -10.06
CA SER A 56 4.37 -0.29 -11.20
C SER A 56 4.72 1.10 -11.70
N TYR A 57 6.01 1.37 -11.87
CA TYR A 57 6.52 2.66 -12.31
C TYR A 57 7.35 2.51 -13.58
N SER A 58 7.20 3.45 -14.50
CA SER A 58 8.17 3.63 -15.59
C SER A 58 9.28 4.52 -15.08
N VAL A 59 10.52 4.05 -15.17
CA VAL A 59 11.71 4.91 -14.99
C VAL A 59 12.18 5.30 -16.39
N LYS A 60 12.42 6.60 -16.62
CA LYS A 60 12.86 7.13 -17.91
C LYS A 60 14.38 7.20 -17.99
#